data_AF-A0A9Q2NHS2-F1
#
_entry.id   AF-A0A9Q2NHS2-F1
#
_cell.length_a   1.000
_cell.length_b   1.000
_cell.length_c   1.000
_cell.angle_alpha   90.00
_cell.angle_beta   90.00
_cell.angle_gamma   90.00
#
_symmetry.space_group_name_H-M   'P 1'
#
loop_
_entity.id
_entity.type
_entity.pdbx_description
1 polymer ?
#
loop_
_entity_poly.entity_id
_entity_poly.type
_entity_poly.pdbx_seq_one_letter_code
_entity_poly.pdbx_strand_id
1 'polypeptide(L)'
;MTNAMEDVTHTPCDPIPAWFAEWKQWRKVELDLSETPEGGDFDMPEQLAAAECHAALARRIAKAQPTTAAGVQAQLEWLDADSIGLGCIDDMNVHALRNAIAAIKSGLTR
;
A
#
# COMPACT_ATOMS: atom_id res chain seq x y z
N MET A 1 -48.23 5.57 7.02
CA MET A 1 -47.16 4.57 6.96
C MET A 1 -45.87 5.32 6.70
N THR A 2 -45.05 5.50 7.73
CA THR A 2 -43.78 6.21 7.68
C THR A 2 -42.73 5.25 7.12
N ASN A 3 -42.30 5.47 5.86
CA ASN A 3 -41.12 4.80 5.33
C ASN A 3 -39.89 5.39 6.01
N ALA A 4 -39.26 4.59 6.86
CA ALA A 4 -37.92 4.87 7.35
C ALA A 4 -36.98 4.87 6.14
N MET A 5 -36.46 6.04 5.78
CA MET A 5 -35.27 6.14 4.96
C MET A 5 -34.12 5.56 5.79
N GLU A 6 -33.65 4.39 5.40
CA GLU A 6 -32.39 3.84 5.88
C GLU A 6 -31.29 4.83 5.49
N ASP A 7 -30.80 5.56 6.49
CA ASP A 7 -29.57 6.32 6.42
C ASP A 7 -28.45 5.31 6.20
N VAL A 8 -28.09 5.07 4.93
CA VAL A 8 -26.91 4.28 4.57
C VAL A 8 -25.71 5.11 5.00
N THR A 9 -25.34 4.96 6.27
CA THR A 9 -24.09 5.47 6.82
C THR A 9 -22.95 4.84 6.01
N HIS A 10 -22.47 5.57 5.01
CA HIS A 10 -21.26 5.22 4.27
C HIS A 10 -20.10 5.27 5.27
N THR A 11 -19.73 4.12 5.82
CA THR A 11 -18.47 3.98 6.55
C THR A 11 -17.36 4.45 5.62
N PRO A 12 -16.51 5.41 6.02
CA PRO A 12 -15.35 5.81 5.24
C PRO A 12 -14.52 4.57 4.92
N CYS A 13 -14.54 4.15 3.65
CA CYS A 13 -13.78 3.00 3.20
C CYS A 13 -12.40 3.52 2.78
N ASP A 14 -11.42 3.38 3.68
CA ASP A 14 -10.03 3.68 3.35
C ASP A 14 -9.51 2.60 2.39
N PRO A 15 -9.03 2.97 1.18
CA PRO A 15 -8.59 1.99 0.20
C PRO A 15 -7.17 1.46 0.49
N ILE A 16 -6.41 2.11 1.39
CA ILE A 16 -5.00 1.77 1.65
C ILE A 16 -4.82 0.31 2.12
N PRO A 17 -5.64 -0.24 3.04
CA PRO A 17 -5.50 -1.64 3.44
C PRO A 17 -5.68 -2.63 2.28
N ALA A 18 -6.64 -2.35 1.37
CA ALA A 18 -6.86 -3.19 0.19
C ALA A 18 -5.68 -3.11 -0.79
N TRP A 19 -5.19 -1.90 -1.07
CA TRP A 19 -4.01 -1.71 -1.92
C TRP A 19 -2.76 -2.35 -1.33
N PHE A 20 -2.57 -2.30 -0.01
CA PHE A 20 -1.44 -2.94 0.65
C PHE A 20 -1.52 -4.47 0.59
N ALA A 21 -2.73 -5.04 0.73
CA ALA A 21 -2.92 -6.47 0.54
C ALA A 21 -2.56 -6.91 -0.89
N GLU A 22 -2.97 -6.14 -1.90
CA GLU A 22 -2.62 -6.37 -3.30
C GLU A 22 -1.12 -6.19 -3.56
N TRP A 23 -0.50 -5.16 -2.96
CA TRP A 23 0.93 -4.91 -3.07
C TRP A 23 1.76 -6.10 -2.59
N LYS A 24 1.38 -6.70 -1.46
CA LYS A 24 2.04 -7.91 -0.93
C LYS A 24 1.95 -9.10 -1.88
N GLN A 25 0.83 -9.25 -2.60
CA GLN A 25 0.67 -10.32 -3.59
C GLN A 25 1.65 -10.14 -4.76
N TRP A 26 1.73 -8.92 -5.31
CA TRP A 26 2.65 -8.63 -6.41
C TRP A 26 4.12 -8.69 -5.99
N ARG A 27 4.46 -8.23 -4.78
CA ARG A 27 5.81 -8.36 -4.23
C ARG A 27 6.23 -9.83 -4.08
N LYS A 28 5.30 -10.70 -3.68
CA LYS A 28 5.55 -12.14 -3.65
C LYS A 28 5.79 -12.71 -5.06
N VAL A 29 4.97 -12.35 -6.03
CA VAL A 29 5.15 -12.79 -7.43
C VAL A 29 6.51 -12.37 -7.97
N GLU A 30 6.94 -11.13 -7.71
CA GLU A 30 8.26 -10.62 -8.08
C GLU A 30 9.39 -11.45 -7.45
N LEU A 31 9.30 -11.73 -6.14
CA LEU A 31 10.29 -12.55 -5.43
C LEU A 31 10.34 -13.98 -5.97
N ASP A 32 9.17 -14.63 -6.12
CA ASP A 32 9.06 -15.99 -6.65
C ASP A 32 9.65 -16.11 -8.07
N LEU A 33 9.48 -15.08 -8.91
CA LEU A 33 10.07 -15.03 -10.26
C LEU A 33 11.59 -14.79 -10.21
N SER A 34 12.07 -13.98 -9.26
CA SER A 34 13.50 -13.64 -9.11
C SER A 34 14.38 -14.80 -8.62
N GLU A 35 13.79 -15.82 -7.99
CA GLU A 35 14.50 -17.00 -7.48
C GLU A 35 14.76 -18.08 -8.54
N THR A 36 14.33 -17.88 -9.80
CA THR A 36 14.52 -18.86 -10.87
C THR A 36 16.00 -19.01 -11.24
N PRO A 37 16.60 -20.20 -11.03
CA PRO A 37 18.03 -20.39 -11.18
C PRO A 37 18.38 -20.58 -12.66
N GLU A 38 19.42 -19.85 -13.10
CA GLU A 38 20.18 -20.06 -14.33
C GLU A 38 19.61 -19.46 -15.63
N GLY A 39 20.09 -18.24 -15.94
CA GLY A 39 20.32 -17.81 -17.32
C GLY A 39 19.12 -17.22 -18.08
N GLY A 40 17.97 -17.06 -17.43
CA GLY A 40 16.86 -16.30 -18.01
C GLY A 40 17.17 -14.80 -18.00
N ASP A 41 16.93 -14.13 -19.13
CA ASP A 41 17.04 -12.67 -19.22
C ASP A 41 16.36 -12.01 -18.00
N PHE A 42 17.04 -11.03 -17.41
CA PHE A 42 16.58 -10.23 -16.27
C PHE A 42 15.30 -9.41 -16.56
N ASP A 43 14.69 -9.60 -17.74
CA ASP A 43 13.58 -8.85 -18.30
C ASP A 43 12.44 -9.76 -18.83
N MET A 44 12.13 -10.87 -18.15
CA MET A 44 10.91 -11.63 -18.47
C MET A 44 9.69 -10.69 -18.35
N PRO A 45 8.81 -10.60 -19.37
CA PRO A 45 7.67 -9.68 -19.38
C PRO A 45 6.78 -9.78 -18.13
N GLU A 46 6.65 -10.97 -17.55
CA GLU A 46 5.89 -11.25 -16.34
C GLU A 46 6.54 -10.64 -15.10
N GLN A 47 7.87 -10.63 -15.03
CA GLN A 47 8.62 -10.00 -13.94
C GLN A 47 8.53 -8.48 -14.03
N LEU A 48 8.65 -7.91 -15.24
CA LEU A 48 8.43 -6.48 -15.46
C LEU A 48 6.99 -6.08 -15.08
N ALA A 49 5.98 -6.83 -15.52
CA ALA A 49 4.60 -6.56 -15.20
C ALA A 49 4.33 -6.62 -13.68
N ALA A 50 4.89 -7.63 -12.99
CA ALA A 50 4.79 -7.73 -11.54
C ALA A 50 5.46 -6.55 -10.83
N ALA A 51 6.68 -6.17 -11.26
CA ALA A 51 7.41 -5.03 -10.71
C ALA A 51 6.67 -3.70 -10.93
N GLU A 52 6.07 -3.50 -12.11
CA GLU A 52 5.24 -2.33 -12.43
C GLU A 52 3.98 -2.26 -11.57
N CYS A 53 3.27 -3.38 -11.41
CA CYS A 53 2.09 -3.47 -10.54
C CYS A 53 2.43 -3.14 -9.08
N HIS A 54 3.49 -3.74 -8.54
CA HIS A 54 3.96 -3.47 -7.20
C HIS A 54 4.39 -2.00 -7.03
N ALA A 55 5.13 -1.43 -7.98
CA ALA A 55 5.60 -0.04 -7.92
C ALA A 55 4.45 0.98 -8.07
N ALA A 56 3.44 0.67 -8.88
CA ALA A 56 2.24 1.50 -9.03
C ALA A 56 1.43 1.53 -7.73
N LEU A 57 1.28 0.39 -7.06
CA LEU A 57 0.61 0.29 -5.76
C LEU A 57 1.39 1.01 -4.67
N ALA A 58 2.72 0.86 -4.61
CA ALA A 58 3.59 1.59 -3.69
C ALA A 58 3.38 3.11 -3.82
N ARG A 59 3.36 3.63 -5.06
CA ARG A 59 3.09 5.06 -5.33
C ARG A 59 1.71 5.50 -4.86
N ARG A 60 0.69 4.66 -5.03
CA ARG A 60 -0.68 4.95 -4.57
C ARG A 60 -0.75 5.01 -3.04
N ILE A 61 -0.20 4.00 -2.37
CA ILE A 61 -0.15 3.94 -0.90
C ILE A 61 0.60 5.14 -0.34
N ALA A 62 1.75 5.50 -0.92
CA ALA A 62 2.57 6.61 -0.42
C ALA A 62 1.87 7.97 -0.52
N LYS A 63 1.12 8.21 -1.61
CA LYS A 63 0.44 9.49 -1.85
C LYS A 63 -0.91 9.60 -1.15
N ALA A 64 -1.52 8.48 -0.77
CA ALA A 64 -2.83 8.47 -0.13
C ALA A 64 -2.76 9.04 1.28
N GLN A 65 -3.74 9.89 1.60
CA GLN A 65 -3.98 10.33 2.96
C GLN A 65 -4.91 9.33 3.65
N PRO A 66 -4.46 8.63 4.70
CA PRO A 66 -5.30 7.68 5.41
C PRO A 66 -6.44 8.43 6.10
N THR A 67 -7.64 7.86 5.98
CA THR A 67 -8.90 8.38 6.54
C THR A 67 -9.47 7.47 7.62
N THR A 68 -8.77 6.38 7.94
CA THR A 68 -9.07 5.51 9.08
C THR A 68 -7.79 5.08 9.82
N ALA A 69 -7.91 4.62 11.07
CA ALA A 69 -6.80 4.01 11.80
C ALA A 69 -6.22 2.79 11.09
N ALA A 70 -7.08 1.97 10.45
CA ALA A 70 -6.65 0.82 9.65
C ALA A 70 -5.80 1.25 8.44
N GLY A 71 -6.15 2.36 7.78
CA GLY A 71 -5.34 2.92 6.70
C GLY A 71 -4.00 3.46 7.17
N VAL A 72 -3.96 4.14 8.33
CA VAL A 72 -2.69 4.57 8.96
C VAL A 72 -1.80 3.35 9.23
N GLN A 73 -2.36 2.31 9.85
CA GLN A 73 -1.64 1.08 10.15
C GLN A 73 -1.11 0.42 8.86
N ALA A 74 -1.94 0.24 7.84
CA ALA A 74 -1.53 -0.34 6.57
C ALA A 74 -0.43 0.48 5.86
N GLN A 75 -0.47 1.81 5.95
CA GLN A 75 0.56 2.68 5.38
C GLN A 75 1.90 2.56 6.13
N LEU A 76 1.87 2.40 7.46
CA LEU A 76 3.07 2.18 8.28
C LEU A 76 3.65 0.76 8.10
N GLU A 77 2.80 -0.26 8.00
CA GLU A 77 3.23 -1.63 7.71
C GLU A 77 3.83 -1.74 6.30
N TRP A 78 3.28 -1.01 5.33
CA TRP A 78 3.89 -0.89 4.00
C TRP A 78 5.29 -0.27 4.08
N LEU A 79 5.47 0.82 4.84
CA LEU A 79 6.78 1.43 5.03
C LEU A 79 7.80 0.46 5.60
N ASP A 80 7.42 -0.31 6.63
CA ASP A 80 8.29 -1.33 7.23
C ASP A 80 8.68 -2.39 6.18
N ALA A 81 7.71 -2.93 5.44
CA ALA A 81 7.96 -3.95 4.42
C ALA A 81 8.81 -3.47 3.23
N ASP A 82 8.63 -2.23 2.79
CA ASP A 82 9.30 -1.63 1.63
C ASP A 82 10.74 -1.19 1.97
N SER A 83 10.94 -0.64 3.18
CA SER A 83 12.25 -0.12 3.61
C SER A 83 13.26 -1.21 4.00
N ILE A 84 12.80 -2.42 4.34
CA ILE A 84 13.66 -3.59 4.65
C ILE A 84 14.47 -4.04 3.41
N GLY A 85 14.07 -3.67 2.19
CA GLY A 85 14.72 -4.14 0.96
C GLY A 85 15.86 -3.29 0.41
N LEU A 86 15.93 -1.99 0.71
CA LEU A 86 16.75 -1.04 -0.06
C LEU A 86 17.76 -0.23 0.75
N GLY A 87 17.70 -0.25 2.10
CA GLY A 87 18.62 0.50 2.95
C GLY A 87 18.56 2.03 2.75
N CYS A 88 17.58 2.54 2.00
CA CYS A 88 17.36 3.96 1.75
C CYS A 88 15.88 4.31 1.97
N ILE A 89 15.64 5.43 2.64
CA ILE A 89 14.32 6.07 2.70
C ILE A 89 14.23 6.94 1.46
N ASP A 90 13.31 6.63 0.55
CA ASP A 90 13.06 7.46 -0.64
C ASP A 90 11.98 8.52 -0.38
N ASP A 91 11.74 9.39 -1.37
CA ASP A 91 10.73 10.45 -1.30
C ASP A 91 9.30 9.94 -1.08
N MET A 92 9.01 8.70 -1.48
CA MET A 92 7.71 8.05 -1.27
C MET A 92 7.55 7.60 0.17
N ASN A 93 8.60 7.01 0.75
CA ASN A 93 8.59 6.62 2.16
C ASN A 93 8.41 7.86 3.07
N VAL A 94 9.10 8.97 2.76
CA VAL A 94 8.92 10.24 3.47
C VAL A 94 7.49 10.76 3.36
N HIS A 95 6.88 10.69 2.18
CA HIS A 95 5.49 11.12 1.99
C HIS A 95 4.50 10.29 2.81
N ALA A 96 4.62 8.96 2.76
CA ALA A 96 3.75 8.07 3.50
C ALA A 96 3.84 8.29 5.02
N LEU A 97 5.07 8.49 5.54
CA LEU A 97 5.28 8.79 6.95
C LEU A 97 4.64 10.13 7.34
N ARG A 98 4.75 11.16 6.50
CA ARG A 98 4.10 12.46 6.74
C ARG A 98 2.58 12.34 6.75
N ASN A 99 2.00 11.54 5.86
CA ASN A 99 0.56 11.28 5.81
C ASN A 99 0.07 10.57 7.06
N ALA A 100 0.76 9.52 7.50
CA ALA A 100 0.48 8.81 8.74
C ALA A 100 0.56 9.75 9.97
N ILE A 101 1.61 10.57 10.07
CA ILE A 101 1.76 11.55 11.17
C ILE A 101 0.63 12.58 11.16
N ALA A 102 0.25 13.10 9.99
CA ALA A 102 -0.83 14.08 9.86
C ALA A 102 -2.17 13.51 10.33
N ALA A 103 -2.47 12.26 9.96
CA ALA A 103 -3.68 11.55 10.39
C ALA A 103 -3.68 11.26 11.91
N ILE A 104 -2.54 10.89 12.50
CA ILE A 104 -2.45 10.72 13.95
C ILE A 104 -2.70 12.06 14.67
N LYS A 105 -2.11 13.15 14.17
CA LYS A 105 -2.28 14.50 14.75
C LYS A 105 -3.71 15.03 14.66
N SER A 106 -4.49 14.62 13.66
CA SER A 106 -5.90 15.01 13.55
C SER A 106 -6.82 14.25 14.52
N GLY A 107 -6.30 13.26 15.25
CA GLY A 107 -7.06 12.46 16.21
C GLY A 107 -7.76 11.25 15.59
N LEU A 108 -7.41 10.88 14.35
CA LEU A 108 -8.02 9.77 13.60
C LEU A 108 -7.79 8.38 14.22
N THR A 109 -6.84 8.27 15.15
CA THR A 109 -6.40 7.01 15.78
C THR A 109 -6.84 6.89 17.25
N ARG A 110 -7.72 7.77 17.73
CA ARG A 110 -8.25 7.77 19.10
C ARG A 110 -9.47 6.87 19.26
#